data_AF-A0A3P6T6V0-F1
#
_entry.id   AF-A0A3P6T6V0-F1
#
_cell.length_a   1.000
_cell.length_b   1.000
_cell.length_c   1.000
_cell.angle_alpha   90.00
_cell.angle_beta   90.00
_cell.angle_gamma   90.00
#
_symmetry.space_group_name_H-M   'P 1'
#
loop_
_entity.id
_entity.type
_entity.pdbx_description
1 polymer ?
#
loop_
_entity_poly.entity_id
_entity_poly.type
_entity_poly.pdbx_seq_one_letter_code
_entity_poly.pdbx_strand_id
1 'polypeptide(L)'
;MSLSAVIAGKVFCVHGGLSPSIQNLDQIRTIDRKQEVPHDGPMCDLLWSDPEDSIGWGVSPRGAGYLFGSDVVKVSYLLLMLFFVSELYSCMTTI
;
A
#
# COMPACT_ATOMS: atom_id res chain seq x y z
N MET A 1 9.17 -11.27 3.25
CA MET A 1 8.94 -10.28 2.19
C MET A 1 8.47 -8.98 2.83
N SER A 2 8.89 -7.81 2.36
CA SER A 2 8.47 -6.51 2.89
C SER A 2 7.18 -6.03 2.23
N LEU A 3 6.22 -5.56 3.03
CA LEU A 3 4.94 -5.02 2.54
C LEU A 3 5.06 -3.58 2.04
N SER A 4 5.96 -2.81 2.65
CA SER A 4 6.20 -1.40 2.32
C SER A 4 7.61 -0.96 2.67
N ALA A 5 8.08 0.12 2.06
CA ALA A 5 9.33 0.81 2.41
C ALA A 5 9.09 2.32 2.52
N VAL A 6 9.82 2.98 3.42
CA VAL A 6 9.84 4.45 3.54
C VAL A 6 11.25 4.93 3.21
N ILE A 7 11.39 5.74 2.17
CA ILE A 7 12.65 6.34 1.75
C ILE A 7 12.73 7.77 2.28
N ALA A 8 13.80 8.05 3.03
CA ALA A 8 14.12 9.36 3.60
C ALA A 8 12.99 10.02 4.41
N GLY A 9 12.05 9.23 4.95
CA GLY A 9 10.88 9.74 5.68
C GLY A 9 9.89 10.53 4.82
N LYS A 10 10.05 10.52 3.49
CA LYS A 10 9.28 11.36 2.56
C LYS A 10 8.53 10.56 1.49
N VAL A 11 9.10 9.44 1.07
CA VAL A 11 8.54 8.59 0.02
C VAL A 11 8.13 7.27 0.62
N PHE A 12 6.92 6.82 0.32
CA PHE A 12 6.45 5.49 0.71
C PHE A 12 6.20 4.66 -0.52
N CYS A 13 6.74 3.46 -0.48
CA CYS A 13 6.63 2.47 -1.54
C CYS A 13 5.88 1.27 -0.98
N VAL A 14 4.84 0.85 -1.69
CA VAL A 14 4.05 -0.35 -1.41
C VAL A 14 3.89 -1.14 -2.68
N HIS A 15 3.61 -2.43 -2.55
CA HIS A 15 3.48 -3.30 -3.70
C HIS A 15 2.21 -3.01 -4.50
N GLY A 16 1.07 -2.97 -3.83
CA GLY A 16 -0.22 -2.58 -4.43
C GLY A 16 -0.48 -1.10 -4.17
N GLY A 17 -1.03 -0.79 -3.00
CA GLY A 17 -1.55 0.55 -2.75
C GLY A 17 -1.85 0.87 -1.30
N LEU A 18 -2.77 1.81 -1.09
CA LEU A 18 -3.19 2.25 0.25
C LEU A 18 -4.34 1.40 0.80
N SER A 19 -4.54 1.46 2.11
CA SER A 19 -5.65 0.81 2.82
C SER A 19 -6.46 1.84 3.60
N PRO A 20 -7.80 1.79 3.58
CA PRO A 20 -8.64 2.66 4.41
C PRO A 20 -8.48 2.37 5.92
N SER A 21 -8.00 1.17 6.26
CA SER A 21 -7.76 0.74 7.64
C SER A 21 -6.44 1.27 8.21
N ILE A 22 -5.57 1.83 7.37
CA ILE A 22 -4.24 2.29 7.73
C ILE A 22 -4.21 3.81 7.65
N GLN A 23 -4.15 4.46 8.80
CA GLN A 23 -4.03 5.91 8.91
C GLN A 23 -2.60 6.35 9.21
N ASN A 24 -1.81 5.49 9.86
CA ASN A 24 -0.45 5.82 10.30
C ASN A 24 0.57 4.78 9.85
N LEU A 25 1.78 5.22 9.53
CA LEU A 25 2.92 4.36 9.15
C LEU A 25 3.29 3.34 10.25
N ASP A 26 3.09 3.70 11.51
CA ASP A 26 3.38 2.79 12.63
C ASP A 26 2.43 1.58 12.66
N GLN A 27 1.19 1.72 12.15
CA GLN A 27 0.28 0.58 12.03
C GLN A 27 0.85 -0.47 11.07
N ILE A 28 1.49 -0.05 9.98
CA ILE A 28 2.12 -0.96 9.01
C ILE A 28 3.29 -1.71 9.65
N ARG A 29 4.06 -1.04 10.53
CA ARG A 29 5.17 -1.66 11.27
C ARG A 29 4.70 -2.73 12.25
N THR A 30 3.46 -2.63 12.74
CA THR A 30 2.86 -3.60 13.66
C THR A 30 2.22 -4.81 12.96
N ILE A 31 2.14 -4.81 11.62
CA ILE A 31 1.56 -5.95 10.88
C ILE A 31 2.50 -7.15 10.99
N ASP A 32 1.99 -8.27 11.52
CA ASP A 32 2.72 -9.53 11.48
C ASP A 32 2.78 -10.05 10.04
N ARG A 33 3.99 -10.04 9.48
CA ARG A 33 4.29 -10.48 8.11
C ARG A 33 4.68 -11.97 8.04
N LYS A 34 4.76 -12.68 9.18
CA LYS A 34 5.12 -14.10 9.25
C LYS A 34 3.89 -15.01 9.24
N GLN A 35 2.90 -14.65 8.42
CA GLN A 35 1.67 -15.40 8.25
C GLN A 35 1.26 -15.41 6.78
N GLU A 36 0.36 -16.32 6.41
CA GLU A 36 -0.27 -16.28 5.10
C GLU A 36 -1.10 -15.01 4.95
N VAL A 37 -1.15 -14.47 3.72
CA VAL A 37 -1.89 -13.23 3.45
C VAL A 37 -3.37 -13.50 3.72
N PRO A 38 -4.01 -12.77 4.66
CA PRO A 38 -5.43 -12.94 4.93
C PRO A 38 -6.27 -12.46 3.75
N HIS A 39 -7.49 -13.00 3.62
CA HIS A 39 -8.45 -12.59 2.58
C HIS A 39 -8.95 -11.14 2.74
N ASP A 40 -8.84 -10.58 3.94
CA ASP A 40 -9.26 -9.22 4.28
C ASP A 40 -8.25 -8.56 5.22
N GLY A 41 -8.22 -7.22 5.19
CA GLY A 41 -7.49 -6.40 6.14
C GLY A 41 -6.25 -5.72 5.58
N PRO A 42 -5.47 -5.05 6.44
CA PRO A 42 -4.45 -4.10 6.01
C PRO A 42 -3.34 -4.74 5.16
N MET A 43 -3.00 -6.00 5.41
CA MET A 43 -1.99 -6.72 4.62
C MET A 43 -2.48 -7.01 3.19
N CYS A 44 -3.75 -7.41 3.04
CA CYS A 44 -4.37 -7.66 1.74
C CYS A 44 -4.49 -6.36 0.95
N ASP A 45 -4.98 -5.31 1.58
CA ASP A 45 -5.15 -4.00 0.96
C ASP A 45 -3.81 -3.44 0.44
N LEU A 46 -2.73 -3.51 1.23
CA LEU A 46 -1.41 -3.04 0.80
C LEU A 46 -0.86 -3.79 -0.43
N LEU A 47 -1.30 -5.03 -0.66
CA LEU A 47 -0.86 -5.88 -1.76
C LEU A 47 -1.76 -5.79 -2.99
N TRP A 48 -3.06 -5.58 -2.81
CA TRP A 48 -4.09 -5.72 -3.85
C TRP A 48 -4.87 -4.43 -4.14
N SER A 49 -4.64 -3.35 -3.40
CA SER A 49 -5.24 -2.05 -3.71
C SER A 49 -4.58 -1.42 -4.94
N ASP A 50 -5.41 -0.81 -5.79
CA ASP A 50 -4.99 -0.19 -7.05
C ASP A 50 -5.43 1.30 -7.07
N PRO A 51 -4.65 2.21 -7.68
CA PRO A 51 -5.09 3.59 -7.89
C PRO A 51 -6.20 3.68 -8.95
N GLU A 52 -7.18 4.55 -8.75
CA GLU A 52 -8.25 4.84 -9.73
C GLU A 52 -8.47 6.34 -9.87
N ASP A 53 -8.98 6.80 -11.02
CA ASP A 53 -9.35 8.20 -11.27
C ASP A 53 -10.64 8.63 -10.53
N SER A 54 -11.28 7.71 -9.82
CA SER A 54 -12.44 7.98 -8.97
C SER A 54 -12.05 8.77 -7.72
N ILE A 55 -13.04 9.39 -7.06
CA ILE A 55 -12.82 10.15 -5.82
C ILE A 55 -13.09 9.23 -4.63
N GLY A 56 -12.15 9.18 -3.68
CA GLY A 56 -12.30 8.44 -2.44
C GLY A 56 -11.89 6.97 -2.57
N TRP A 57 -12.61 6.10 -1.85
CA TRP A 57 -12.37 4.66 -1.82
C TRP A 57 -13.44 3.90 -2.61
N GLY A 58 -13.00 3.00 -3.48
CA GLY A 58 -13.84 2.03 -4.19
C GLY A 58 -13.49 0.60 -3.78
N VAL A 59 -14.41 -0.33 -3.98
CA VAL A 59 -14.13 -1.76 -3.79
C VAL A 59 -13.46 -2.30 -5.03
N SER A 60 -12.34 -3.01 -4.88
CA SER A 60 -11.65 -3.60 -6.03
C SER A 60 -12.52 -4.71 -6.66
N PRO A 61 -12.72 -4.70 -7.99
CA PRO A 61 -13.44 -5.77 -8.69
C PRO A 61 -12.70 -7.11 -8.65
N ARG A 62 -11.43 -7.11 -8.20
CA ARG A 62 -10.61 -8.31 -8.01
C ARG A 62 -11.08 -9.17 -6.82
N GLY A 63 -11.96 -8.63 -5.97
CA GLY A 63 -12.42 -9.30 -4.75
C GLY A 63 -11.39 -9.25 -3.60
N ALA A 64 -10.35 -8.44 -3.73
CA ALA A 64 -9.31 -8.22 -2.73
C ALA A 64 -8.78 -6.78 -2.85
N GLY A 65 -8.68 -6.07 -1.72
CA GLY A 65 -8.19 -4.69 -1.66
C GLY A 65 -9.19 -3.63 -2.12
N TYR A 66 -8.72 -2.39 -2.24
CA TYR A 66 -9.53 -1.21 -2.53
C TYR A 66 -8.97 -0.40 -3.70
N LEU A 67 -9.86 0.27 -4.41
CA LEU A 67 -9.52 1.32 -5.35
C LEU A 67 -9.39 2.64 -4.59
N PHE A 68 -8.37 3.43 -4.89
CA PHE A 68 -8.20 4.72 -4.21
C PHE A 68 -7.91 5.85 -5.19
N GLY A 69 -8.59 6.97 -4.94
CA GLY A 69 -8.48 8.19 -5.71
C GLY A 69 -7.21 8.99 -5.43
N SER A 70 -6.94 9.93 -6.34
CA SER A 70 -5.87 10.91 -6.16
C SER A 70 -6.03 11.79 -4.92
N ASP A 71 -7.26 11.93 -4.40
CA ASP A 71 -7.56 12.62 -3.14
C ASP A 71 -7.00 11.87 -1.93
N VAL A 72 -7.14 10.55 -1.88
CA VAL A 72 -6.63 9.70 -0.80
C VAL A 72 -5.10 9.75 -0.73
N VAL A 73 -4.44 9.76 -1.89
CA VAL A 73 -2.96 9.88 -1.98
C VAL A 73 -2.50 11.24 -1.45
N LYS A 74 -3.19 12.33 -1.80
CA LYS A 74 -2.86 13.68 -1.32
C LYS A 74 -3.03 13.83 0.19
N VAL A 75 -4.09 13.26 0.76
CA VAL A 75 -4.33 13.29 2.22
C VAL A 75 -3.23 12.54 2.97
N SER A 76 -2.71 11.47 2.38
CA SER A 76 -1.69 10.62 3.02
C SER A 76 -0.29 11.28 3.07
N TYR A 77 -0.11 12.50 2.54
CA TYR A 77 1.18 13.23 2.39
C TYR A 77 2.32 12.41 1.78
N LEU A 78 1.97 11.27 1.19
CA LEU A 78 2.89 10.27 0.72
C LEU A 78 2.96 10.42 -0.78
N LEU A 79 4.12 10.85 -1.26
CA LEU A 79 4.43 10.76 -2.67
C LEU A 79 4.58 9.27 -2.99
N LEU A 80 3.47 8.61 -3.32
CA LEU A 80 3.47 7.22 -3.76
C LEU A 80 4.16 7.15 -5.12
N MET A 81 5.39 6.63 -5.14
CA MET A 81 5.95 6.06 -6.35
C MET A 81 5.28 4.70 -6.58
N LEU A 82 4.03 4.74 -7.04
CA LEU A 82 3.25 3.58 -7.48
C LEU A 82 3.80 2.91 -8.75
N PHE A 83 4.82 3.49 -9.36
CA PHE A 83 5.21 3.17 -10.73
C PHE A 83 6.45 2.27 -10.89
N PHE A 84 7.07 1.78 -9.82
CA PHE A 84 8.39 1.13 -9.94
C PHE A 84 8.56 -0.23 -9.22
N VAL A 85 7.55 -0.72 -8.49
CA VAL A 85 7.73 -1.92 -7.65
C VAL A 85 7.39 -3.24 -8.38
N SER A 86 6.68 -3.20 -9.51
CA SER A 86 6.46 -4.42 -10.31
C SER A 86 7.72 -4.90 -11.06
N GLU A 87 8.74 -4.05 -11.27
CA GLU A 87 9.95 -4.40 -12.05
C GLU A 87 11.25 -4.53 -11.22
N LEU A 88 11.25 -4.30 -9.90
CA LEU A 88 12.47 -4.30 -9.09
C LEU A 88 12.41 -5.25 -7.89
N TYR A 89 12.37 -6.55 -8.18
CA TYR A 89 12.64 -7.61 -7.20
C TYR A 89 14.12 -7.71 -6.75
N SER A 90 15.00 -6.77 -7.09
CA SER A 90 16.45 -6.97 -6.87
C SER A 90 17.22 -5.89 -6.10
N CYS A 91 16.64 -4.76 -5.68
CA CYS A 91 17.44 -3.75 -4.97
C CYS A 91 16.61 -2.77 -4.15
N MET A 92 16.29 -3.08 -2.89
CA MET A 92 16.05 -2.02 -1.89
C MET A 92 16.10 -2.55 -0.46
N THR A 93 16.85 -1.83 0.37
CA THR A 93 17.12 -2.10 1.78
C THR A 93 15.83 -2.21 2.58
N THR A 94 15.65 -3.38 3.21
CA THR A 94 14.49 -3.75 4.02
C THR A 94 14.63 -3.20 5.44
N ILE A 95 13.58 -2.57 5.96
CA ILE A 95 13.40 -2.35 7.40
C ILE A 95 12.52 -3.49 7.96
#